data_AF-A0A957CZB0-F1
#
_entry.id   AF-A0A957CZB0-F1
#
_cell.length_a   1.000
_cell.length_b   1.000
_cell.length_c   1.000
_cell.angle_alpha   90.00
_cell.angle_beta   90.00
_cell.angle_gamma   90.00
#
_symmetry.space_group_name_H-M   'P 1'
#
loop_
_entity.id
_entity.type
_entity.pdbx_description
1 polymer ?
#
loop_
_entity_poly.entity_id
_entity_poly.type
_entity_poly.pdbx_seq_one_letter_code
_entity_poly.pdbx_strand_id
1 'polypeptide(L)'
;MSRKLFHYPASRQSDVVDDYHGTLVADPYRWLEDPVSAETKVWVAAQNELTESYLTELTVRAEFAERLTKLWDYPKYNVLRKRAGGYFFQFNDGLQNQPVLYRQAALDDAPELVLDPNGLSDDGTLAMTMYSLSKDGRFLAYNLSQSGSDWQAIHVLDLETGQKLDDVIQWCKFTPTAWTHDNAGFFYARYPAPGEMPEAPPSTHHRVYYHTLGTPQSDDALVYARPDAPDLGFQPYVTEDGRFLTLHVWEGTDRRSRFYYRDLESSGDFVRLLDDLDAGYECIGNDGPVFYFQTDLDAENGRIIAIDTTNPAREHWQERIPEQQDAIAFSLMVNDQFVVVRLHNAHHRLYIYNLDGTFDREIELPTAGTIFEIAGKRKHNELFIQFLSFTYPPTVLRYDFTSGELQTYRQPQLDFDPSRYETTQVLYPSKDGTQIPLFLTYKKGIKLNGSNPTLLYGYGGFNIDMTPIFSPTRLAWLERGGIYAHACLRGGNEFGEAWHQAGMLANKQNVFDDFISAAEWLIENKYTRKGRLAIEGRSNGGLLVAACMVQR
;
A
#
# COMPACT_ATOMS: atom_id res chain seq x y z
N MET A 1 5.66 5.75 40.92
CA MET A 1 6.91 6.26 40.33
C MET A 1 7.00 7.73 40.67
N SER A 2 8.10 8.17 41.28
CA SER A 2 8.40 9.60 41.45
C SER A 2 8.32 10.27 40.07
N ARG A 3 7.64 11.43 39.96
CA ARG A 3 7.50 12.17 38.71
C ARG A 3 8.89 12.69 38.35
N LYS A 4 9.62 11.95 37.51
CA LYS A 4 10.94 12.37 37.03
C LYS A 4 10.75 13.71 36.31
N LEU A 5 11.41 14.74 36.80
CA LEU A 5 11.38 16.06 36.16
C LEU A 5 12.31 15.97 34.94
N PHE A 6 11.77 16.11 33.74
CA PHE A 6 12.59 16.20 32.53
C PHE A 6 12.97 17.65 32.28
N HIS A 7 14.24 17.87 31.91
CA HIS A 7 14.70 19.13 31.36
C HIS A 7 14.64 19.02 29.83
N TYR A 8 13.54 19.52 29.25
CA TYR A 8 13.38 19.52 27.80
C TYR A 8 14.38 20.46 27.11
N PRO A 9 14.90 20.11 25.92
CA PRO A 9 15.67 21.05 25.10
C PRO A 9 14.87 22.33 24.88
N ALA A 10 15.55 23.47 24.94
CA ALA A 10 14.91 24.75 24.74
C ALA A 10 14.41 24.87 23.29
N SER A 11 13.12 25.20 23.13
CA SER A 11 12.53 25.55 21.84
C SER A 11 12.23 27.05 21.85
N ARG A 12 13.05 27.86 21.18
CA ARG A 12 12.79 29.31 21.11
C ARG A 12 11.47 29.58 20.38
N GLN A 13 10.78 30.62 20.82
CA GLN A 13 9.59 31.14 20.14
C GLN A 13 10.00 32.33 19.27
N SER A 14 9.54 32.33 18.04
CA SER A 14 9.63 33.47 17.12
C SER A 14 8.34 34.29 17.16
N ASP A 15 8.39 35.51 16.62
CA ASP A 15 7.24 36.41 16.53
C ASP A 15 6.47 36.26 15.20
N VAL A 16 6.65 35.13 14.48
CA VAL A 16 6.00 34.89 13.19
C VAL A 16 4.48 34.77 13.40
N VAL A 17 3.75 35.57 12.63
CA VAL A 17 2.28 35.58 12.59
C VAL A 17 1.86 35.73 11.13
N ASP A 18 1.02 34.81 10.67
CA ASP A 18 0.44 34.84 9.33
C ASP A 18 -1.04 35.28 9.40
N ASP A 19 -1.54 35.91 8.34
CA ASP A 19 -2.95 36.33 8.22
C ASP A 19 -3.69 35.40 7.23
N TYR A 20 -4.64 34.63 7.75
CA TYR A 20 -5.54 33.80 6.97
C TYR A 20 -6.94 34.39 6.99
N HIS A 21 -7.30 35.10 5.91
CA HIS A 21 -8.63 35.68 5.72
C HIS A 21 -9.08 36.64 6.85
N GLY A 22 -8.15 37.43 7.40
CA GLY A 22 -8.36 38.34 8.52
C GLY A 22 -8.14 37.72 9.90
N THR A 23 -7.79 36.42 9.97
CA THR A 23 -7.47 35.72 11.22
C THR A 23 -5.96 35.61 11.37
N LEU A 24 -5.42 36.27 12.39
CA LEU A 24 -4.00 36.17 12.73
C LEU A 24 -3.69 34.85 13.43
N VAL A 25 -2.76 34.08 12.87
CA VAL A 25 -2.33 32.78 13.40
C VAL A 25 -0.83 32.85 13.71
N ALA A 26 -0.47 32.70 14.98
CA ALA A 26 0.92 32.68 15.42
C ALA A 26 1.57 31.32 15.11
N ASP A 27 2.79 31.37 14.58
CA ASP A 27 3.64 30.19 14.37
C ASP A 27 5.00 30.38 15.05
N PRO A 28 5.05 30.24 16.38
CA PRO A 28 6.27 30.52 17.14
C PRO A 28 7.41 29.56 16.79
N TYR A 29 7.13 28.42 16.15
CA TYR A 29 8.12 27.38 15.83
C TYR A 29 8.41 27.24 14.34
N ARG A 30 7.99 28.20 13.49
CA ARG A 30 8.29 28.26 12.05
C ARG A 30 9.74 27.96 11.68
N TRP A 31 10.69 28.32 12.55
CA TRP A 31 12.11 28.07 12.32
C TRP A 31 12.49 26.58 12.23
N LEU A 32 11.68 25.67 12.80
CA LEU A 32 11.87 24.22 12.68
C LEU A 32 11.47 23.66 11.31
N GLU A 33 10.78 24.43 10.47
CA GLU A 33 10.39 24.00 9.11
C GLU A 33 11.58 23.93 8.15
N ASP A 34 12.72 24.53 8.48
CA ASP A 34 13.97 24.34 7.74
C ASP A 34 14.78 23.18 8.35
N PRO A 35 14.72 21.96 7.76
CA PRO A 35 15.43 20.79 8.28
C PRO A 35 16.94 20.85 8.00
N VAL A 36 17.40 21.70 7.08
CA VAL A 36 18.82 21.80 6.73
C VAL A 36 19.57 22.84 7.55
N SER A 37 18.84 23.75 8.21
CA SER A 37 19.42 24.75 9.12
C SER A 37 20.26 24.10 10.23
N ALA A 38 21.32 24.80 10.63
CA ALA A 38 22.16 24.35 11.74
C ALA A 38 21.39 24.32 13.06
N GLU A 39 20.47 25.26 13.27
CA GLU A 39 19.67 25.36 14.49
C GLU A 39 18.72 24.17 14.65
N THR A 40 17.98 23.80 13.60
CA THR A 40 17.07 22.65 13.61
C THR A 40 17.84 21.35 13.86
N LYS A 41 18.99 21.16 13.21
CA LYS A 41 19.83 19.95 13.42
C LYS A 41 20.29 19.80 14.86
N VAL A 42 20.71 20.89 15.50
CA VAL A 42 21.10 20.89 16.92
C VAL A 42 19.90 20.56 17.81
N TRP A 43 18.74 21.16 17.55
CA TRP A 43 17.52 20.89 18.31
C TRP A 43 17.07 19.43 18.20
N VAL A 44 17.05 18.87 16.98
CA VAL A 44 16.68 17.47 16.73
C VAL A 44 17.62 16.52 17.48
N ALA A 45 18.93 16.76 17.43
CA ALA A 45 19.90 15.96 18.15
C ALA A 45 19.64 15.97 19.67
N ALA A 46 19.36 17.15 20.25
CA ALA A 46 19.06 17.28 21.68
C ALA A 46 17.75 16.60 22.09
N GLN A 47 16.70 16.66 21.25
CA GLN A 47 15.44 15.95 21.51
C GLN A 47 15.62 14.43 21.45
N ASN A 48 16.42 13.94 20.50
CA ASN A 48 16.76 12.53 20.39
C ASN A 48 17.56 12.05 21.61
N GLU A 49 18.55 12.82 22.06
CA GLU A 49 19.33 12.50 23.26
C GLU A 49 18.44 12.37 24.51
N LEU A 50 17.53 13.34 24.73
CA LEU A 50 16.59 13.26 25.85
C LEU A 50 15.69 12.03 25.74
N THR A 51 15.13 11.78 24.55
CA THR A 51 14.25 10.63 24.31
C THR A 51 14.98 9.31 24.57
N GLU A 52 16.17 9.12 24.01
CA GLU A 52 16.97 7.90 24.19
C GLU A 52 17.40 7.70 25.66
N SER A 53 17.69 8.79 26.38
CA SER A 53 18.00 8.71 27.81
C SER A 53 16.83 8.13 28.62
N TYR A 54 15.60 8.50 28.26
CA TYR A 54 14.40 7.96 28.91
C TYR A 54 14.13 6.51 28.51
N LEU A 55 14.19 6.20 27.21
CA LEU A 55 13.91 4.85 26.70
C LEU A 55 14.92 3.83 27.19
N THR A 56 16.20 4.20 27.34
CA THR A 56 17.26 3.31 27.82
C THR A 56 17.09 2.91 29.29
N GLU A 57 16.41 3.72 30.10
CA GLU A 57 16.11 3.38 31.50
C GLU A 57 14.96 2.39 31.65
N LEU A 58 14.17 2.15 30.60
CA LEU A 58 13.06 1.21 30.64
C LEU A 58 13.60 -0.22 30.68
N THR A 59 13.52 -0.87 31.84
CA THR A 59 14.00 -2.25 32.04
C THR A 59 13.38 -3.26 31.08
N VAL A 60 12.16 -2.98 30.60
CA VAL A 60 11.45 -3.83 29.63
C VAL A 60 11.97 -3.71 28.19
N ARG A 61 12.77 -2.69 27.85
CA ARG A 61 13.25 -2.44 26.47
C ARG A 61 14.04 -3.63 25.94
N ALA A 62 14.96 -4.16 26.73
CA ALA A 62 15.78 -5.32 26.34
C ALA A 62 14.94 -6.59 26.19
N GLU A 63 13.97 -6.82 27.09
CA GLU A 63 13.07 -7.98 27.00
C GLU A 63 12.19 -7.92 25.74
N PHE A 64 11.66 -6.74 25.39
CA PHE A 64 10.89 -6.55 24.16
C PHE A 64 11.78 -6.70 22.93
N ALA A 65 12.99 -6.14 22.92
CA ALA A 65 13.92 -6.31 21.82
C ALA A 65 14.20 -7.80 21.56
N GLU A 66 14.57 -8.57 22.59
CA GLU A 66 14.81 -10.01 22.46
C GLU A 66 13.56 -10.76 21.95
N ARG A 67 12.39 -10.46 22.52
CA ARG A 67 11.16 -11.14 22.13
C ARG A 67 10.73 -10.80 20.70
N LEU A 68 10.83 -9.52 20.32
CA LEU A 68 10.53 -9.06 18.97
C LEU A 68 11.47 -9.68 17.96
N THR A 69 12.77 -9.78 18.25
CA THR A 69 13.72 -10.48 17.38
C THR A 69 13.26 -11.91 17.09
N LYS A 70 12.89 -12.69 18.12
CA LYS A 70 12.39 -14.07 17.95
C LYS A 70 11.08 -14.13 17.16
N LEU A 71 10.16 -13.20 17.40
CA LEU A 71 8.88 -13.12 16.67
C LEU A 71 9.04 -12.66 15.22
N TRP A 72 10.13 -11.96 14.90
CA TRP A 72 10.45 -11.50 13.55
C TRP A 72 11.26 -12.54 12.77
N ASP A 73 12.03 -13.38 13.46
CA ASP A 73 12.90 -14.41 12.89
C ASP A 73 12.11 -15.63 12.40
N TYR A 74 11.29 -15.40 11.37
CA TYR A 74 10.56 -16.44 10.65
C TYR A 74 10.66 -16.21 9.12
N PRO A 75 10.58 -17.28 8.31
CA PRO A 75 10.59 -17.20 6.85
C PRO A 75 9.40 -16.37 6.30
N LYS A 76 9.65 -15.36 5.46
CA LYS A 76 8.61 -14.51 4.84
C LYS A 76 8.66 -14.65 3.33
N TYR A 77 7.52 -14.96 2.71
CA TYR A 77 7.41 -15.17 1.27
C TYR A 77 6.40 -14.20 0.67
N ASN A 78 6.79 -13.48 -0.38
CA ASN A 78 5.84 -12.82 -1.28
C ASN A 78 5.20 -13.85 -2.22
N VAL A 79 4.15 -13.45 -2.94
CA VAL A 79 3.50 -14.36 -3.91
C VAL A 79 4.44 -14.70 -5.07
N LEU A 80 4.22 -15.86 -5.67
CA LEU A 80 4.98 -16.29 -6.84
C LEU A 80 4.44 -15.60 -8.09
N ARG A 81 5.32 -14.94 -8.83
CA ARG A 81 5.00 -14.31 -10.11
C ARG A 81 5.54 -15.18 -11.24
N LYS A 82 4.62 -15.85 -11.94
CA LYS A 82 4.98 -16.68 -13.10
C LYS A 82 5.39 -15.82 -14.29
N ARG A 83 6.56 -16.08 -14.86
CA ARG A 83 7.11 -15.38 -16.03
C ARG A 83 8.08 -16.32 -16.76
N ALA A 84 8.06 -16.31 -18.09
CA ALA A 84 9.01 -17.04 -18.93
C ALA A 84 9.20 -18.53 -18.57
N GLY A 85 8.12 -19.21 -18.19
CA GLY A 85 8.15 -20.63 -17.84
C GLY A 85 8.61 -20.95 -16.42
N GLY A 86 9.01 -19.96 -15.61
CA GLY A 86 9.36 -20.12 -14.20
C GLY A 86 8.60 -19.17 -13.27
N TYR A 87 9.03 -19.13 -12.01
CA TYR A 87 8.44 -18.28 -10.96
C TYR A 87 9.49 -17.39 -10.33
N PHE A 88 9.13 -16.15 -10.06
CA PHE A 88 9.95 -15.18 -9.34
C PHE A 88 9.23 -14.76 -8.06
N PHE A 89 9.97 -14.66 -6.96
CA PHE A 89 9.40 -14.26 -5.67
C PHE A 89 10.49 -13.66 -4.78
N GLN A 90 10.06 -12.79 -3.88
CA GLN A 90 10.89 -12.29 -2.80
C GLN A 90 10.78 -13.18 -1.56
N PHE A 91 11.92 -13.41 -0.91
CA PHE A 91 12.04 -14.22 0.29
C PHE A 91 12.96 -13.56 1.32
N ASN A 92 12.57 -13.62 2.59
CA ASN A 92 13.38 -13.21 3.72
C ASN A 92 13.43 -14.37 4.72
N ASP A 93 14.63 -14.82 5.07
CA ASP A 93 14.82 -15.98 5.94
C ASP A 93 14.43 -15.74 7.41
N GLY A 94 14.30 -14.49 7.82
CA GLY A 94 13.96 -14.09 9.19
C GLY A 94 14.33 -12.64 9.47
N LEU A 95 15.62 -12.36 9.55
CA LEU A 95 16.16 -11.09 10.05
C LEU A 95 16.99 -10.33 9.02
N GLN A 96 17.00 -10.79 7.75
CA GLN A 96 17.56 -9.99 6.66
C GLN A 96 16.89 -8.60 6.63
N ASN A 97 17.69 -7.56 6.40
CA ASN A 97 17.17 -6.18 6.35
C ASN A 97 16.20 -6.00 5.18
N GLN A 98 16.51 -6.62 4.04
CA GLN A 98 15.72 -6.58 2.81
C GLN A 98 15.41 -7.99 2.32
N PRO A 99 14.20 -8.25 1.79
CA PRO A 99 13.91 -9.52 1.13
C PRO A 99 14.71 -9.67 -0.16
N VAL A 100 15.20 -10.89 -0.39
CA VAL A 100 16.03 -11.29 -1.52
C VAL A 100 15.14 -11.82 -2.65
N LEU A 101 15.45 -11.48 -3.90
CA LEU A 101 14.74 -11.98 -5.07
C LEU A 101 15.31 -13.33 -5.52
N TYR A 102 14.43 -14.31 -5.67
CA TYR A 102 14.74 -15.64 -6.18
C TYR A 102 13.92 -15.97 -7.43
N ARG A 103 14.41 -16.95 -8.19
CA ARG A 103 13.65 -17.63 -9.24
C ARG A 103 13.64 -19.14 -9.01
N GLN A 104 12.63 -19.84 -9.50
CA GLN A 104 12.58 -21.30 -9.53
C GLN A 104 11.88 -21.77 -10.81
N ALA A 105 12.32 -22.87 -11.41
CA ALA A 105 11.79 -23.35 -12.69
C ALA A 105 10.40 -23.98 -12.51
N ALA A 106 10.24 -24.89 -11.54
CA ALA A 106 8.95 -25.42 -11.10
C ALA A 106 8.62 -25.01 -9.67
N LEU A 107 7.42 -25.40 -9.18
CA LEU A 107 6.96 -25.04 -7.84
C LEU A 107 7.72 -25.74 -6.71
N ASP A 108 8.24 -26.94 -6.97
CA ASP A 108 8.95 -27.76 -6.00
C ASP A 108 10.48 -27.76 -6.21
N ASP A 109 10.97 -26.99 -7.20
CA ASP A 109 12.40 -26.87 -7.47
C ASP A 109 13.10 -25.98 -6.43
N ALA A 110 14.39 -26.21 -6.25
CA ALA A 110 15.23 -25.37 -5.42
C ALA A 110 15.28 -23.93 -5.97
N PRO A 111 15.06 -22.90 -5.13
CA PRO A 111 15.20 -21.51 -5.56
C PRO A 111 16.64 -21.14 -5.91
N GLU A 112 16.80 -20.43 -7.03
CA GLU A 112 18.05 -19.81 -7.47
C GLU A 112 18.05 -18.32 -7.10
N LEU A 113 19.15 -17.83 -6.53
CA LEU A 113 19.34 -16.42 -6.22
C LEU A 113 19.33 -15.59 -7.50
N VAL A 114 18.53 -14.53 -7.53
CA VAL A 114 18.51 -13.54 -8.62
C VAL A 114 19.21 -12.27 -8.18
N LEU A 115 18.77 -11.67 -7.07
CA LEU A 115 19.33 -10.41 -6.57
C LEU A 115 19.17 -10.32 -5.05
N ASP A 116 20.27 -10.06 -4.36
CA ASP A 116 20.30 -9.77 -2.93
C ASP A 116 20.55 -8.27 -2.68
N PRO A 117 19.53 -7.51 -2.24
CA PRO A 117 19.69 -6.09 -1.92
C PRO A 117 20.59 -5.83 -0.72
N ASN A 118 20.74 -6.80 0.20
CA ASN A 118 21.50 -6.62 1.44
C ASN A 118 23.00 -6.41 1.18
N GLY A 119 23.50 -6.84 0.02
CA GLY A 119 24.89 -6.61 -0.41
C GLY A 119 25.11 -5.30 -1.18
N LEU A 120 24.09 -4.45 -1.35
CA LEU A 120 24.20 -3.23 -2.14
C LEU A 120 24.66 -2.00 -1.33
N SER A 121 24.53 -2.04 0.00
CA SER A 121 24.95 -0.97 0.91
C SER A 121 25.47 -1.56 2.23
N ASP A 122 26.55 -1.00 2.78
CA ASP A 122 27.15 -1.46 4.03
C ASP A 122 26.21 -1.38 5.24
N ASP A 123 25.28 -0.41 5.24
CA ASP A 123 24.32 -0.15 6.33
C ASP A 123 22.92 -0.75 6.09
N GLY A 124 22.73 -1.46 4.96
CA GLY A 124 21.45 -2.08 4.59
C GLY A 124 20.32 -1.08 4.25
N THR A 125 20.64 0.19 4.02
CA THR A 125 19.63 1.25 3.78
C THR A 125 19.18 1.38 2.33
N LEU A 126 19.79 0.63 1.40
CA LEU A 126 19.27 0.47 0.04
C LEU A 126 18.19 -0.62 0.00
N ALA A 127 16.96 -0.22 -0.35
CA ALA A 127 15.84 -1.13 -0.51
C ALA A 127 15.51 -1.31 -1.99
N MET A 128 15.28 -2.55 -2.42
CA MET A 128 14.62 -2.83 -3.70
C MET A 128 13.12 -2.68 -3.54
N THR A 129 12.55 -1.61 -4.09
CA THR A 129 11.14 -1.25 -3.86
C THR A 129 10.20 -1.87 -4.88
N MET A 130 10.69 -2.16 -6.09
CA MET A 130 9.92 -2.77 -7.16
C MET A 130 10.86 -3.50 -8.12
N TYR A 131 10.32 -4.49 -8.82
CA TYR A 131 10.98 -5.08 -9.97
C TYR A 131 9.97 -5.46 -11.05
N SER A 132 10.45 -5.57 -12.28
CA SER A 132 9.69 -6.11 -13.40
C SER A 132 10.60 -6.92 -14.30
N LEU A 133 10.00 -7.83 -15.06
CA LEU A 133 10.70 -8.68 -16.00
C LEU A 133 10.28 -8.34 -17.41
N SER A 134 11.23 -8.40 -18.35
CA SER A 134 10.96 -8.40 -19.79
C SER A 134 9.99 -9.54 -20.18
N LYS A 135 9.38 -9.48 -21.37
CA LYS A 135 8.39 -10.46 -21.82
C LYS A 135 8.96 -11.88 -21.83
N ASP A 136 10.18 -12.03 -22.30
CA ASP A 136 10.94 -13.27 -22.34
C ASP A 136 11.60 -13.66 -21.00
N GLY A 137 11.53 -12.78 -19.99
CA GLY A 137 12.12 -13.01 -18.67
C GLY A 137 13.65 -12.97 -18.63
N ARG A 138 14.32 -12.46 -19.68
CA ARG A 138 15.77 -12.30 -19.72
C ARG A 138 16.25 -11.11 -18.89
N PHE A 139 15.55 -9.97 -18.96
CA PHE A 139 15.98 -8.76 -18.27
C PHE A 139 15.10 -8.49 -17.05
N LEU A 140 15.75 -8.13 -15.95
CA LEU A 140 15.12 -7.62 -14.73
C LEU A 140 15.40 -6.13 -14.62
N ALA A 141 14.35 -5.31 -14.67
CA ALA A 141 14.43 -3.93 -14.20
C ALA A 141 14.05 -3.88 -12.72
N TYR A 142 14.84 -3.20 -11.90
CA TYR A 142 14.60 -3.09 -10.45
C TYR A 142 14.89 -1.69 -9.94
N ASN A 143 14.02 -1.22 -9.04
CA ASN A 143 14.09 0.12 -8.47
C ASN A 143 14.79 0.06 -7.12
N LEU A 144 15.79 0.92 -6.91
CA LEU A 144 16.47 1.09 -5.63
C LEU A 144 16.07 2.43 -5.00
N SER A 145 15.68 2.37 -3.72
CA SER A 145 15.44 3.53 -2.86
C SER A 145 16.51 3.61 -1.78
N GLN A 146 17.07 4.80 -1.60
CA GLN A 146 18.04 5.09 -0.55
C GLN A 146 17.33 5.63 0.69
N SER A 147 17.56 4.99 1.84
CA SER A 147 17.09 5.44 3.16
C SER A 147 15.57 5.70 3.23
N GLY A 148 14.78 4.95 2.44
CA GLY A 148 13.33 5.05 2.42
C GLY A 148 12.78 6.25 1.65
N SER A 149 13.59 6.93 0.84
CA SER A 149 13.14 8.01 -0.05
C SER A 149 12.18 7.50 -1.13
N ASP A 150 11.17 8.30 -1.49
CA ASP A 150 10.34 8.02 -2.66
C ASP A 150 11.11 8.14 -3.98
N TRP A 151 12.24 8.86 -3.96
CA TRP A 151 13.13 8.97 -5.11
C TRP A 151 13.89 7.66 -5.30
N GLN A 152 13.86 7.17 -6.54
CA GLN A 152 14.40 5.88 -6.92
C GLN A 152 15.27 6.00 -8.16
N ALA A 153 16.21 5.08 -8.29
CA ALA A 153 16.89 4.80 -9.54
C ALA A 153 16.50 3.41 -10.05
N ILE A 154 16.28 3.30 -11.36
CA ILE A 154 15.98 2.01 -12.01
C ILE A 154 17.29 1.47 -12.58
N HIS A 155 17.54 0.19 -12.32
CA HIS A 155 18.70 -0.55 -12.81
C HIS A 155 18.24 -1.76 -13.63
N VAL A 156 19.10 -2.24 -14.53
CA VAL A 156 18.82 -3.44 -15.33
C VAL A 156 19.85 -4.55 -15.06
N LEU A 157 19.37 -5.78 -14.93
CA LEU A 157 20.15 -7.00 -14.79
C LEU A 157 19.79 -7.98 -15.91
N ASP A 158 20.79 -8.47 -16.64
CA ASP A 158 20.63 -9.59 -17.58
C ASP A 158 20.71 -10.91 -16.81
N LEU A 159 19.60 -11.63 -16.74
CA LEU A 159 19.43 -12.89 -15.99
C LEU A 159 20.03 -14.11 -16.70
N GLU A 160 20.39 -13.97 -17.98
CA GLU A 160 21.10 -15.02 -18.72
C GLU A 160 22.59 -14.99 -18.36
N THR A 161 23.19 -13.80 -18.30
CA THR A 161 24.63 -13.62 -18.03
C THR A 161 24.94 -13.34 -16.56
N GLY A 162 23.94 -12.91 -15.78
CA GLY A 162 24.12 -12.42 -14.40
C GLY A 162 24.75 -11.02 -14.33
N GLN A 163 24.89 -10.31 -15.46
CA GLN A 163 25.55 -9.01 -15.51
C GLN A 163 24.56 -7.86 -15.26
N LYS A 164 24.92 -6.97 -14.33
CA LYS A 164 24.28 -5.66 -14.21
C LYS A 164 24.68 -4.83 -15.43
N LEU A 165 23.70 -4.28 -16.13
CA LEU A 165 23.95 -3.43 -17.29
C LEU A 165 24.28 -2.00 -16.82
N ASP A 166 24.86 -1.21 -17.73
CA ASP A 166 25.17 0.21 -17.49
C ASP A 166 23.91 1.10 -17.46
N ASP A 167 22.74 0.53 -17.78
CA ASP A 167 21.44 1.18 -17.76
C ASP A 167 21.05 1.61 -16.33
N VAL A 168 21.11 2.91 -16.07
CA VAL A 168 20.72 3.54 -14.80
C VAL A 168 19.81 4.74 -15.06
N ILE A 169 18.57 4.65 -14.60
CA ILE A 169 17.53 5.67 -14.86
C ILE A 169 17.25 6.45 -13.58
N GLN A 170 17.65 7.71 -13.57
CA GLN A 170 17.55 8.60 -12.42
C GLN A 170 16.23 9.39 -12.40
N TRP A 171 15.93 9.97 -11.23
CA TRP A 171 14.80 10.88 -10.98
C TRP A 171 13.42 10.24 -11.13
N CYS A 172 13.38 8.93 -10.94
CA CYS A 172 12.16 8.14 -10.93
C CYS A 172 11.48 8.26 -9.57
N LYS A 173 10.16 8.44 -9.57
CA LYS A 173 9.32 8.40 -8.38
C LYS A 173 7.90 8.04 -8.82
N PHE A 174 7.30 7.06 -8.15
CA PHE A 174 5.96 6.55 -8.47
C PHE A 174 5.78 6.03 -9.91
N THR A 175 6.81 5.39 -10.48
CA THR A 175 6.74 4.80 -11.82
C THR A 175 7.04 3.30 -11.82
N PRO A 176 6.24 2.46 -12.50
CA PRO A 176 6.66 1.13 -12.92
C PRO A 176 7.63 1.23 -14.10
N THR A 177 8.13 0.07 -14.53
CA THR A 177 8.81 -0.13 -15.81
C THR A 177 7.94 -1.01 -16.69
N ALA A 178 7.44 -0.46 -17.80
CA ALA A 178 6.55 -1.14 -18.72
C ALA A 178 7.33 -1.61 -19.96
N TRP A 179 7.78 -2.86 -19.92
CA TRP A 179 8.54 -3.50 -20.99
C TRP A 179 7.73 -3.65 -22.28
N THR A 180 8.36 -3.33 -23.41
CA THR A 180 7.86 -3.73 -24.72
C THR A 180 8.07 -5.23 -24.93
N HIS A 181 7.24 -5.83 -25.78
CA HIS A 181 7.30 -7.27 -26.05
C HIS A 181 8.49 -7.71 -26.91
N ASP A 182 9.13 -6.78 -27.62
CA ASP A 182 10.40 -7.02 -28.31
C ASP A 182 11.61 -7.04 -27.36
N ASN A 183 11.39 -6.69 -26.07
CA ASN A 183 12.40 -6.60 -25.02
C ASN A 183 13.54 -5.61 -25.32
N ALA A 184 13.33 -4.67 -26.26
CA ALA A 184 14.33 -3.67 -26.62
C ALA A 184 14.48 -2.55 -25.55
N GLY A 185 13.47 -2.40 -24.69
CA GLY A 185 13.41 -1.32 -23.72
C GLY A 185 12.12 -1.31 -22.91
N PHE A 186 11.92 -0.23 -22.18
CA PHE A 186 10.74 -0.04 -21.35
C PHE A 186 10.33 1.42 -21.26
N PHE A 187 9.02 1.64 -21.07
CA PHE A 187 8.47 2.92 -20.69
C PHE A 187 8.59 3.11 -19.18
N TYR A 188 8.89 4.34 -18.78
CA TYR A 188 8.94 4.77 -17.37
C TYR A 188 8.57 6.25 -17.29
N ALA A 189 8.34 6.75 -16.09
CA ALA A 189 8.06 8.15 -15.83
C ALA A 189 9.04 8.75 -14.82
N ARG A 190 9.46 9.99 -15.04
CA ARG A 190 10.38 10.71 -14.15
C ARG A 190 10.03 12.17 -14.02
N TYR A 191 10.47 12.77 -12.92
CA TYR A 191 10.41 14.21 -12.73
C TYR A 191 11.64 14.89 -13.37
N PRO A 192 11.59 16.21 -13.58
CA PRO A 192 12.74 16.97 -14.07
C PRO A 192 13.96 16.76 -13.16
N ALA A 193 15.14 16.66 -13.77
CA ALA A 193 16.38 16.57 -13.01
C ALA A 193 16.64 17.87 -12.23
N PRO A 194 17.40 17.84 -11.12
CA PRO A 194 17.84 19.06 -10.45
C PRO A 194 18.49 20.04 -11.43
N GLY A 195 18.00 21.28 -11.46
CA GLY A 195 18.47 22.33 -12.36
C GLY A 195 17.82 22.33 -13.76
N GLU A 196 17.08 21.28 -14.16
CA GLU A 196 16.32 21.26 -15.41
C GLU A 196 15.16 22.28 -15.36
N MET A 197 14.50 22.39 -14.20
CA MET A 197 13.43 23.35 -13.93
C MET A 197 13.55 23.90 -12.49
N PRO A 198 14.45 24.87 -12.25
CA PRO A 198 14.79 25.32 -10.89
C PRO A 198 13.64 26.01 -10.14
N GLU A 199 12.72 26.63 -10.86
CA GLU A 199 11.55 27.33 -10.29
C GLU A 199 10.34 26.40 -10.09
N ALA A 200 10.40 25.16 -10.58
CA ALA A 200 9.28 24.23 -10.46
C ALA A 200 9.25 23.65 -9.04
N PRO A 201 8.06 23.55 -8.40
CA PRO A 201 7.94 22.82 -7.16
C PRO A 201 8.40 21.37 -7.33
N PRO A 202 9.04 20.77 -6.31
CA PRO A 202 9.42 19.36 -6.36
C PRO A 202 8.22 18.45 -6.68
N SER A 203 8.47 17.36 -7.40
CA SER A 203 7.42 16.41 -7.79
C SER A 203 6.29 17.01 -8.64
N THR A 204 6.61 18.01 -9.48
CA THR A 204 5.73 18.50 -10.56
C THR A 204 6.36 18.25 -11.92
N HIS A 205 5.57 18.35 -12.98
CA HIS A 205 5.95 18.10 -14.38
C HIS A 205 6.45 16.66 -14.59
N HIS A 206 5.68 15.68 -14.10
CA HIS A 206 5.95 14.27 -14.37
C HIS A 206 5.89 14.00 -15.89
N ARG A 207 6.82 13.20 -16.43
CA ARG A 207 6.89 12.92 -17.88
C ARG A 207 7.19 11.45 -18.13
N VAL A 208 6.60 10.90 -19.19
CA VAL A 208 6.82 9.53 -19.63
C VAL A 208 7.91 9.51 -20.69
N TYR A 209 8.88 8.62 -20.52
CA TYR A 209 9.98 8.38 -21.45
C TYR A 209 10.03 6.91 -21.86
N TYR A 210 10.71 6.64 -22.97
CA TYR A 210 11.12 5.30 -23.36
C TYR A 210 12.64 5.19 -23.28
N HIS A 211 13.10 4.19 -22.55
CA HIS A 211 14.52 3.85 -22.45
C HIS A 211 14.83 2.66 -23.36
N THR A 212 15.83 2.80 -24.23
CA THR A 212 16.38 1.71 -25.03
C THR A 212 17.57 1.08 -24.31
N LEU A 213 17.56 -0.23 -24.14
CA LEU A 213 18.64 -0.93 -23.43
C LEU A 213 20.01 -0.69 -24.06
N GLY A 214 21.02 -0.46 -23.22
CA GLY A 214 22.39 -0.20 -23.62
C GLY A 214 22.66 1.23 -24.09
N THR A 215 21.70 2.14 -23.95
CA THR A 215 21.85 3.56 -24.31
C THR A 215 21.87 4.44 -23.05
N PRO A 216 22.56 5.59 -23.05
CA PRO A 216 22.53 6.48 -21.89
C PRO A 216 21.14 7.11 -21.71
N GLN A 217 20.72 7.35 -20.45
CA GLN A 217 19.43 7.97 -20.14
C GLN A 217 19.19 9.31 -20.87
N SER A 218 20.26 10.04 -21.23
CA SER A 218 20.17 11.29 -21.99
C SER A 218 19.53 11.14 -23.36
N ASP A 219 19.55 9.93 -23.91
CA ASP A 219 19.05 9.60 -25.25
C ASP A 219 17.60 9.09 -25.19
N ASP A 220 17.04 8.92 -23.99
CA ASP A 220 15.68 8.42 -23.79
C ASP A 220 14.66 9.34 -24.47
N ALA A 221 13.78 8.73 -25.25
CA ALA A 221 12.77 9.46 -26.01
C ALA A 221 11.65 9.94 -25.09
N LEU A 222 11.31 11.24 -25.15
CA LEU A 222 10.11 11.76 -24.48
C LEU A 222 8.86 11.22 -25.19
N VAL A 223 8.04 10.47 -24.47
CA VAL A 223 6.85 9.81 -25.00
C VAL A 223 5.58 10.59 -24.69
N TYR A 224 5.48 11.17 -23.50
CA TYR A 224 4.30 11.94 -23.10
C TYR A 224 4.64 12.98 -22.03
N ALA A 225 4.02 14.17 -22.14
CA ALA A 225 4.12 15.25 -21.16
C ALA A 225 2.86 16.12 -21.20
N ARG A 226 2.54 16.74 -20.07
CA ARG A 226 1.48 17.75 -19.93
C ARG A 226 2.02 19.03 -19.29
N PRO A 227 2.79 19.86 -20.01
CA PRO A 227 3.30 21.12 -19.45
C PRO A 227 2.18 22.10 -19.08
N ASP A 228 0.99 21.93 -19.66
CA ASP A 228 -0.23 22.66 -19.33
C ASP A 228 -0.90 22.19 -18.02
N ALA A 229 -0.53 21.02 -17.49
CA ALA A 229 -1.08 20.44 -16.28
C ALA A 229 0.04 19.77 -15.44
N PRO A 230 0.91 20.58 -14.81
CA PRO A 230 2.14 20.11 -14.18
C PRO A 230 1.93 19.24 -12.94
N ASP A 231 0.75 19.27 -12.33
CA ASP A 231 0.41 18.48 -11.14
C ASP A 231 -0.04 17.05 -11.46
N LEU A 232 -0.17 16.71 -12.75
CA LEU A 232 -0.51 15.36 -13.19
C LEU A 232 0.69 14.42 -13.09
N GLY A 233 0.44 13.22 -12.57
CA GLY A 233 1.35 12.09 -12.62
C GLY A 233 0.92 11.03 -13.62
N PHE A 234 1.87 10.25 -14.12
CA PHE A 234 1.66 9.21 -15.14
C PHE A 234 2.31 7.88 -14.73
N GLN A 235 1.57 6.78 -14.90
CA GLN A 235 2.02 5.43 -14.67
C GLN A 235 1.86 4.64 -15.97
N PRO A 236 2.95 4.39 -16.70
CA PRO A 236 2.89 3.65 -17.95
C PRO A 236 2.73 2.15 -17.71
N TYR A 237 1.86 1.51 -18.50
CA TYR A 237 1.75 0.06 -18.59
C TYR A 237 1.66 -0.38 -20.05
N VAL A 238 2.23 -1.53 -20.38
CA VAL A 238 2.00 -2.19 -21.67
C VAL A 238 0.99 -3.30 -21.41
N THR A 239 -0.07 -3.35 -22.22
CA THR A 239 -1.12 -4.36 -22.10
C THR A 239 -0.56 -5.79 -22.24
N GLU A 240 -1.23 -6.79 -21.66
CA GLU A 240 -0.70 -8.16 -21.65
C GLU A 240 -0.53 -8.76 -23.06
N ASP A 241 -1.34 -8.30 -24.02
CA ASP A 241 -1.24 -8.61 -25.45
C ASP A 241 -0.13 -7.83 -26.18
N GLY A 242 0.45 -6.81 -25.55
CA GLY A 242 1.55 -6.00 -26.08
C GLY A 242 1.14 -4.91 -27.06
N ARG A 243 -0.17 -4.70 -27.24
CA ARG A 243 -0.67 -3.81 -28.29
C ARG A 243 -0.71 -2.35 -27.86
N PHE A 244 -1.07 -2.07 -26.61
CA PHE A 244 -1.28 -0.70 -26.15
C PHE A 244 -0.28 -0.31 -25.07
N LEU A 245 0.23 0.92 -25.17
CA LEU A 245 0.77 1.64 -24.03
C LEU A 245 -0.37 2.43 -23.39
N THR A 246 -0.63 2.15 -22.12
CA THR A 246 -1.66 2.82 -21.32
C THR A 246 -1.00 3.68 -20.26
N LEU A 247 -1.65 4.78 -19.89
CA LEU A 247 -1.25 5.64 -18.78
C LEU A 247 -2.42 5.68 -17.80
N HIS A 248 -2.18 5.21 -16.57
CA HIS A 248 -2.96 5.64 -15.43
C HIS A 248 -2.48 7.04 -15.02
N VAL A 249 -3.41 7.98 -14.86
CA VAL A 249 -3.10 9.39 -14.66
C VAL A 249 -3.80 9.89 -13.41
N TRP A 250 -3.03 10.40 -12.45
CA TRP A 250 -3.52 10.90 -11.16
C TRP A 250 -3.19 12.37 -10.98
N GLU A 251 -3.87 13.00 -10.03
CA GLU A 251 -3.67 14.40 -9.64
C GLU A 251 -3.60 14.47 -8.11
N GLY A 252 -2.39 14.71 -7.58
CA GLY A 252 -2.15 14.69 -6.14
C GLY A 252 -2.54 13.35 -5.50
N THR A 253 -3.45 13.39 -4.53
CA THR A 253 -4.02 12.21 -3.85
C THR A 253 -5.53 12.06 -4.13
N ASP A 254 -6.04 12.71 -5.17
CA ASP A 254 -7.43 12.49 -5.58
C ASP A 254 -7.59 11.04 -6.03
N ARG A 255 -8.68 10.39 -5.58
CA ARG A 255 -8.97 9.01 -5.96
C ARG A 255 -9.45 8.92 -7.40
N ARG A 256 -10.08 9.98 -7.90
CA ARG A 256 -10.53 10.02 -9.28
C ARG A 256 -9.31 10.02 -10.17
N SER A 257 -9.41 9.29 -11.28
CA SER A 257 -8.29 9.09 -12.17
C SER A 257 -8.68 9.34 -13.60
N ARG A 258 -7.66 9.44 -14.45
CA ARG A 258 -7.79 9.52 -15.89
C ARG A 258 -7.05 8.35 -16.51
N PHE A 259 -7.49 7.92 -17.69
CA PHE A 259 -6.90 6.79 -18.40
C PHE A 259 -6.69 7.14 -19.86
N TYR A 260 -5.43 7.07 -20.28
CA TYR A 260 -5.01 7.35 -21.65
C TYR A 260 -4.43 6.08 -22.28
N TYR A 261 -4.53 5.92 -23.59
CA TYR A 261 -3.88 4.82 -24.29
C TYR A 261 -3.37 5.24 -25.66
N ARG A 262 -2.37 4.51 -26.15
CA ARG A 262 -1.85 4.63 -27.50
C ARG A 262 -1.57 3.22 -28.04
N ASP A 263 -2.04 2.93 -29.25
CA ASP A 263 -1.67 1.71 -29.97
C ASP A 263 -0.18 1.80 -30.34
N LEU A 264 0.63 0.83 -29.93
CA LEU A 264 2.07 0.81 -30.13
C LEU A 264 2.45 0.61 -31.60
N GLU A 265 1.54 0.10 -32.43
CA GLU A 265 1.74 0.01 -33.87
C GLU A 265 1.36 1.33 -34.59
N SER A 266 0.74 2.27 -33.89
CA SER A 266 0.32 3.56 -34.42
C SER A 266 1.37 4.65 -34.19
N SER A 267 1.48 5.57 -35.13
CA SER A 267 2.22 6.83 -34.97
C SER A 267 1.37 7.97 -34.40
N GLY A 268 0.10 7.71 -34.09
CA GLY A 268 -0.83 8.69 -33.54
C GLY A 268 -0.54 9.06 -32.08
N ASP A 269 -1.13 10.18 -31.65
CA ASP A 269 -1.07 10.64 -30.26
C ASP A 269 -1.87 9.74 -29.30
N PHE A 270 -1.68 9.95 -28.00
CA PHE A 270 -2.49 9.31 -26.97
C PHE A 270 -3.97 9.69 -27.09
N VAL A 271 -4.84 8.69 -27.05
CA VAL A 271 -6.27 8.86 -26.86
C VAL A 271 -6.55 8.99 -25.37
N ARG A 272 -7.19 10.09 -24.99
CA ARG A 272 -7.62 10.34 -23.61
C ARG A 272 -9.01 9.74 -23.40
N LEU A 273 -9.07 8.42 -23.15
CA LEU A 273 -10.32 7.67 -23.10
C LEU A 273 -11.22 8.11 -21.93
N LEU A 274 -10.61 8.34 -20.77
CA LEU A 274 -11.27 8.80 -19.54
C LEU A 274 -10.50 10.03 -19.04
N ASP A 275 -11.04 11.24 -19.18
CA ASP A 275 -10.31 12.50 -18.92
C ASP A 275 -11.05 13.47 -17.98
N ASP A 276 -12.32 13.19 -17.67
CA ASP A 276 -13.23 14.10 -16.99
C ASP A 276 -12.99 14.20 -15.48
N LEU A 277 -12.19 13.29 -14.90
CA LEU A 277 -11.90 13.20 -13.47
C LEU A 277 -13.20 13.14 -12.63
N ASP A 278 -14.15 12.31 -13.07
CA ASP A 278 -15.48 12.16 -12.46
C ASP A 278 -15.61 10.91 -11.58
N ALA A 279 -14.74 9.91 -11.76
CA ALA A 279 -14.65 8.73 -10.92
C ALA A 279 -13.21 8.18 -10.88
N GLY A 280 -12.97 7.20 -10.01
CA GLY A 280 -11.81 6.33 -10.09
C GLY A 280 -11.99 5.30 -11.20
N TYR A 281 -10.92 5.06 -11.95
CA TYR A 281 -10.87 4.07 -13.02
C TYR A 281 -9.60 3.24 -12.93
N GLU A 282 -9.75 1.99 -12.50
CA GLU A 282 -8.67 1.01 -12.43
C GLU A 282 -8.77 0.04 -13.60
N CYS A 283 -7.79 0.08 -14.50
CA CYS A 283 -7.76 -0.80 -15.66
C CYS A 283 -7.37 -2.23 -15.24
N ILE A 284 -8.30 -3.16 -15.42
CA ILE A 284 -8.12 -4.58 -15.05
C ILE A 284 -7.33 -5.32 -16.14
N GLY A 285 -7.56 -4.94 -17.41
CA GLY A 285 -6.95 -5.55 -18.58
C GLY A 285 -7.74 -5.25 -19.84
N ASN A 286 -7.40 -5.92 -20.94
CA ASN A 286 -8.07 -5.75 -22.22
C ASN A 286 -8.27 -7.08 -22.95
N ASP A 287 -9.25 -7.10 -23.87
CA ASP A 287 -9.43 -8.10 -24.90
C ASP A 287 -9.50 -7.45 -26.28
N GLY A 288 -8.35 -7.45 -26.97
CA GLY A 288 -8.18 -6.65 -28.18
C GLY A 288 -8.51 -5.18 -27.89
N PRO A 289 -9.45 -4.54 -28.62
CA PRO A 289 -9.80 -3.13 -28.42
C PRO A 289 -10.71 -2.86 -27.20
N VAL A 290 -11.17 -3.89 -26.49
CA VAL A 290 -12.07 -3.75 -25.35
C VAL A 290 -11.26 -3.69 -24.06
N PHE A 291 -11.30 -2.56 -23.35
CA PHE A 291 -10.72 -2.44 -22.01
C PHE A 291 -11.76 -2.70 -20.93
N TYR A 292 -11.34 -3.35 -19.85
CA TYR A 292 -12.15 -3.59 -18.66
C TYR A 292 -11.67 -2.73 -17.51
N PHE A 293 -12.60 -2.05 -16.85
CA PHE A 293 -12.30 -1.14 -15.74
C PHE A 293 -13.14 -1.49 -14.51
N GLN A 294 -12.51 -1.45 -13.35
CA GLN A 294 -13.20 -1.24 -12.08
C GLN A 294 -13.40 0.26 -11.90
N THR A 295 -14.61 0.68 -11.56
CA THR A 295 -14.95 2.10 -11.36
C THR A 295 -16.08 2.27 -10.35
N ASP A 296 -16.07 3.39 -9.66
CA ASP A 296 -17.14 3.87 -8.78
C ASP A 296 -18.08 4.88 -9.44
N LEU A 297 -17.93 5.13 -10.75
CA LEU A 297 -18.83 6.03 -11.47
C LEU A 297 -20.27 5.56 -11.30
N ASP A 298 -21.11 6.37 -10.66
CA ASP A 298 -22.51 6.07 -10.32
C ASP A 298 -22.69 4.74 -9.54
N ALA A 299 -21.67 4.31 -8.80
CA ALA A 299 -21.64 3.05 -8.05
C ALA A 299 -20.63 3.15 -6.87
N GLU A 300 -21.05 3.67 -5.72
CA GLU A 300 -20.17 3.95 -4.56
C GLU A 300 -19.39 2.74 -4.03
N ASN A 301 -19.91 1.52 -4.23
CA ASN A 301 -19.26 0.24 -3.90
C ASN A 301 -18.52 -0.40 -5.08
N GLY A 302 -18.45 0.29 -6.21
CA GLY A 302 -17.73 -0.13 -7.40
C GLY A 302 -18.47 -1.16 -8.26
N ARG A 303 -18.23 -1.05 -9.57
CA ARG A 303 -18.69 -1.95 -10.63
C ARG A 303 -17.56 -2.25 -11.61
N ILE A 304 -17.74 -3.28 -12.44
CA ILE A 304 -16.85 -3.57 -13.57
C ILE A 304 -17.56 -3.24 -14.88
N ILE A 305 -16.94 -2.40 -15.69
CA ILE A 305 -17.43 -2.00 -17.01
C ILE A 305 -16.46 -2.43 -18.12
N ALA A 306 -16.96 -2.54 -19.33
CA ALA A 306 -16.18 -2.75 -20.55
C ALA A 306 -16.39 -1.58 -21.52
N ILE A 307 -15.29 -1.07 -22.07
CA ILE A 307 -15.26 0.03 -23.04
C ILE A 307 -14.56 -0.46 -24.31
N ASP A 308 -15.29 -0.50 -25.42
CA ASP A 308 -14.73 -0.78 -26.73
C ASP A 308 -14.15 0.51 -27.32
N THR A 309 -12.83 0.54 -27.54
CA THR A 309 -12.14 1.72 -28.09
C THR A 309 -12.52 2.06 -29.53
N THR A 310 -13.17 1.15 -30.25
CA THR A 310 -13.74 1.44 -31.58
C THR A 310 -15.08 2.17 -31.51
N ASN A 311 -15.75 2.14 -30.35
CA ASN A 311 -16.98 2.86 -30.09
C ASN A 311 -17.07 3.36 -28.63
N PRO A 312 -16.20 4.30 -28.21
CA PRO A 312 -15.89 4.57 -26.80
C PRO A 312 -16.91 5.48 -26.10
N ALA A 313 -17.95 5.96 -26.79
CA ALA A 313 -18.92 6.87 -26.18
C ALA A 313 -19.60 6.20 -24.97
N ARG A 314 -19.84 6.99 -23.91
CA ARG A 314 -20.37 6.51 -22.62
C ARG A 314 -21.65 5.67 -22.75
N GLU A 315 -22.53 6.04 -23.69
CA GLU A 315 -23.77 5.33 -24.00
C GLU A 315 -23.59 3.91 -24.55
N HIS A 316 -22.36 3.53 -24.94
CA HIS A 316 -22.00 2.21 -25.43
C HIS A 316 -21.22 1.37 -24.43
N TRP A 317 -20.90 1.93 -23.25
CA TRP A 317 -20.23 1.19 -22.19
C TRP A 317 -21.11 0.04 -21.72
N GLN A 318 -20.49 -1.11 -21.48
CA GLN A 318 -21.21 -2.31 -21.06
C GLN A 318 -20.89 -2.59 -19.60
N GLU A 319 -21.90 -2.58 -18.74
CA GLU A 319 -21.74 -3.07 -17.37
C GLU A 319 -21.58 -4.60 -17.39
N ARG A 320 -20.47 -5.08 -16.87
CA ARG A 320 -20.17 -6.51 -16.74
C ARG A 320 -20.57 -7.01 -15.38
N ILE A 321 -20.09 -6.36 -14.32
CA ILE A 321 -20.44 -6.72 -12.95
C ILE A 321 -21.07 -5.48 -12.31
N PRO A 322 -22.38 -5.52 -11.97
CA PRO A 322 -23.06 -4.40 -11.34
C PRO A 322 -22.51 -4.14 -9.93
N GLU A 323 -22.84 -2.96 -9.40
CA GLU A 323 -22.64 -2.63 -7.99
C GLU A 323 -23.32 -3.66 -7.08
N GLN A 324 -22.69 -3.97 -5.95
CA GLN A 324 -23.25 -4.84 -4.91
C GLN A 324 -23.07 -4.18 -3.53
N GLN A 325 -23.55 -4.83 -2.48
CA GLN A 325 -23.50 -4.30 -1.11
C GLN A 325 -22.06 -4.08 -0.61
N ASP A 326 -21.16 -5.03 -0.87
CA ASP A 326 -19.76 -4.95 -0.41
C ASP A 326 -18.90 -4.25 -1.48
N ALA A 327 -18.09 -3.28 -1.06
CA ALA A 327 -17.21 -2.53 -1.96
C ALA A 327 -16.20 -3.45 -2.67
N ILE A 328 -15.89 -3.18 -3.94
CA ILE A 328 -14.77 -3.83 -4.63
C ILE A 328 -13.46 -3.21 -4.11
N ALA A 329 -12.62 -4.02 -3.45
CA ALA A 329 -11.30 -3.61 -3.00
C ALA A 329 -10.32 -3.53 -4.19
N PHE A 330 -10.25 -4.60 -4.98
CA PHE A 330 -9.48 -4.65 -6.22
C PHE A 330 -9.91 -5.84 -7.09
N SER A 331 -9.52 -5.80 -8.36
CA SER A 331 -9.82 -6.84 -9.33
C SER A 331 -8.65 -7.07 -10.29
N LEU A 332 -8.60 -8.28 -10.86
CA LEU A 332 -7.61 -8.69 -11.84
C LEU A 332 -8.23 -9.68 -12.83
N MET A 333 -7.59 -9.86 -13.98
CA MET A 333 -7.96 -10.90 -14.96
C MET A 333 -6.99 -12.08 -14.88
N VAL A 334 -7.52 -13.27 -14.63
CA VAL A 334 -6.75 -14.52 -14.55
C VAL A 334 -7.59 -15.65 -15.15
N ASN A 335 -6.96 -16.58 -15.87
CA ASN A 335 -7.65 -17.70 -16.52
C ASN A 335 -8.83 -17.27 -17.41
N ASP A 336 -8.71 -16.14 -18.12
CA ASP A 336 -9.82 -15.53 -18.88
C ASP A 336 -11.11 -15.36 -18.05
N GLN A 337 -10.96 -15.02 -16.77
CA GLN A 337 -12.03 -14.72 -15.82
C GLN A 337 -11.67 -13.46 -15.01
N PHE A 338 -12.68 -12.77 -14.48
CA PHE A 338 -12.47 -11.73 -13.47
C PHE A 338 -12.30 -12.39 -12.10
N VAL A 339 -11.23 -12.01 -11.42
CA VAL A 339 -11.01 -12.28 -10.01
C VAL A 339 -11.30 -10.98 -9.27
N VAL A 340 -12.35 -10.98 -8.45
CA VAL A 340 -12.86 -9.77 -7.78
C VAL A 340 -12.75 -9.96 -6.28
N VAL A 341 -11.99 -9.08 -5.63
CA VAL A 341 -11.90 -9.03 -4.17
C VAL A 341 -12.84 -7.95 -3.65
N ARG A 342 -13.77 -8.34 -2.78
CA ARG A 342 -14.67 -7.41 -2.11
C ARG A 342 -14.33 -7.29 -0.63
N LEU A 343 -14.71 -6.15 -0.07
CA LEU A 343 -14.52 -5.83 1.33
C LEU A 343 -15.84 -6.04 2.09
N HIS A 344 -15.93 -7.14 2.81
CA HIS A 344 -17.09 -7.48 3.62
C HIS A 344 -16.77 -7.17 5.07
N ASN A 345 -17.40 -6.17 5.70
CA ASN A 345 -17.14 -5.81 7.11
C ASN A 345 -15.62 -5.74 7.43
N ALA A 346 -14.87 -4.97 6.63
CA ALA A 346 -13.42 -4.77 6.78
C ALA A 346 -12.55 -6.05 6.67
N HIS A 347 -12.99 -7.10 5.98
CA HIS A 347 -12.12 -8.21 5.56
C HIS A 347 -12.40 -8.63 4.11
N HIS A 348 -11.43 -9.27 3.47
CA HIS A 348 -11.52 -9.63 2.06
C HIS A 348 -12.36 -10.89 1.85
N ARG A 349 -13.17 -10.89 0.78
CA ARG A 349 -13.79 -12.07 0.17
C ARG A 349 -13.43 -12.12 -1.31
N LEU A 350 -13.24 -13.33 -1.84
CA LEU A 350 -12.67 -13.55 -3.17
C LEU A 350 -13.69 -14.25 -4.08
N TYR A 351 -14.03 -13.61 -5.20
CA TYR A 351 -15.05 -14.08 -6.13
C TYR A 351 -14.48 -14.22 -7.54
N ILE A 352 -14.98 -15.22 -8.27
CA ILE A 352 -14.67 -15.47 -9.68
C ILE A 352 -15.92 -15.21 -10.52
N TYR A 353 -15.75 -14.45 -11.59
CA TYR A 353 -16.78 -14.18 -12.59
C TYR A 353 -16.23 -14.46 -13.98
N ASN A 354 -17.08 -14.90 -14.90
CA ASN A 354 -16.72 -14.99 -16.32
C ASN A 354 -16.60 -13.59 -16.94
N LEU A 355 -15.93 -13.45 -18.09
CA LEU A 355 -15.74 -12.14 -18.74
C LEU A 355 -17.04 -11.48 -19.23
N ASP A 356 -18.11 -12.24 -19.36
CA ASP A 356 -19.45 -11.71 -19.63
C ASP A 356 -20.13 -11.09 -18.39
N GLY A 357 -19.53 -11.27 -17.21
CA GLY A 357 -20.04 -10.78 -15.93
C GLY A 357 -20.81 -11.81 -15.10
N THR A 358 -21.01 -13.02 -15.62
CA THR A 358 -21.74 -14.07 -14.89
C THR A 358 -20.92 -14.59 -13.71
N PHE A 359 -21.54 -14.67 -12.54
CA PHE A 359 -20.93 -15.23 -11.34
C PHE A 359 -20.62 -16.72 -11.53
N ASP A 360 -19.39 -17.12 -11.22
CA ASP A 360 -18.98 -18.53 -11.25
C ASP A 360 -18.96 -19.11 -9.83
N ARG A 361 -18.11 -18.57 -8.93
CA ARG A 361 -17.94 -19.09 -7.57
C ARG A 361 -17.29 -18.09 -6.62
N GLU A 362 -17.45 -18.35 -5.32
CA GLU A 362 -16.63 -17.76 -4.27
C GLU A 362 -15.50 -18.73 -3.89
N ILE A 363 -14.30 -18.20 -3.65
CA ILE A 363 -13.18 -18.95 -3.10
C ILE A 363 -13.13 -18.66 -1.59
N GLU A 364 -13.44 -19.67 -0.78
CA GLU A 364 -13.42 -19.55 0.67
C GLU A 364 -11.99 -19.35 1.18
N LEU A 365 -11.76 -18.24 1.90
CA LEU A 365 -10.48 -17.92 2.53
C LEU A 365 -10.39 -18.55 3.93
N PRO A 366 -9.18 -18.82 4.47
CA PRO A 366 -9.03 -19.59 5.71
C PRO A 366 -9.71 -18.98 6.95
N THR A 367 -9.86 -17.66 7.00
CA THR A 367 -10.54 -16.93 8.08
C THR A 367 -10.87 -15.50 7.60
N ALA A 368 -11.47 -14.67 8.45
CA ALA A 368 -11.58 -13.25 8.19
C ALA A 368 -10.19 -12.60 8.21
N GLY A 369 -9.77 -12.05 7.09
CA GLY A 369 -8.43 -11.47 6.95
C GLY A 369 -8.24 -10.69 5.66
N THR A 370 -6.99 -10.58 5.26
CA THR A 370 -6.54 -9.71 4.17
C THR A 370 -5.79 -10.54 3.15
N ILE A 371 -6.21 -10.41 1.90
CA ILE A 371 -5.34 -10.70 0.75
C ILE A 371 -4.38 -9.52 0.63
N PHE A 372 -3.15 -9.71 1.08
CA PHE A 372 -2.12 -8.65 1.10
C PHE A 372 -1.43 -8.49 -0.25
N GLU A 373 -1.21 -9.61 -0.94
CA GLU A 373 -0.66 -9.62 -2.29
C GLU A 373 -1.35 -10.73 -3.09
N ILE A 374 -1.57 -10.50 -4.38
CA ILE A 374 -2.19 -11.44 -5.30
C ILE A 374 -1.45 -11.40 -6.64
N ALA A 375 -1.20 -12.57 -7.23
CA ALA A 375 -0.56 -12.65 -8.54
C ALA A 375 -1.20 -13.73 -9.42
N GLY A 376 -1.56 -13.29 -10.62
CA GLY A 376 -2.01 -14.10 -11.73
C GLY A 376 -1.93 -13.26 -12.99
N LYS A 377 -2.06 -13.89 -14.16
CA LYS A 377 -2.19 -13.21 -15.45
C LYS A 377 -3.32 -13.83 -16.23
N ARG A 378 -3.84 -13.10 -17.23
CA ARG A 378 -5.03 -13.50 -17.97
C ARG A 378 -4.92 -14.92 -18.54
N LYS A 379 -3.75 -15.29 -19.05
CA LYS A 379 -3.51 -16.62 -19.65
C LYS A 379 -2.92 -17.67 -18.70
N HIS A 380 -2.78 -17.36 -17.42
CA HIS A 380 -2.38 -18.35 -16.42
C HIS A 380 -3.61 -19.10 -15.88
N ASN A 381 -3.43 -20.37 -15.52
CA ASN A 381 -4.44 -21.21 -14.89
C ASN A 381 -4.25 -21.34 -13.36
N GLU A 382 -3.46 -20.45 -12.77
CA GLU A 382 -3.18 -20.44 -11.34
C GLU A 382 -3.11 -19.02 -10.79
N LEU A 383 -3.44 -18.90 -9.51
CA LEU A 383 -3.46 -17.65 -8.76
C LEU A 383 -2.73 -17.88 -7.43
N PHE A 384 -1.74 -17.03 -7.14
CA PHE A 384 -1.04 -17.02 -5.86
C PHE A 384 -1.55 -15.87 -4.99
N ILE A 385 -1.82 -16.16 -3.72
CA ILE A 385 -2.46 -15.24 -2.78
C ILE A 385 -1.62 -15.24 -1.51
N GLN A 386 -1.09 -14.10 -1.09
CA GLN A 386 -0.55 -13.93 0.25
C GLN A 386 -1.70 -13.50 1.16
N PHE A 387 -2.13 -14.41 2.03
CA PHE A 387 -3.24 -14.19 2.95
C PHE A 387 -2.72 -14.10 4.39
N LEU A 388 -3.29 -13.16 5.17
CA LEU A 388 -2.92 -12.92 6.57
C LEU A 388 -4.10 -12.39 7.40
N SER A 389 -4.01 -12.50 8.72
CA SER A 389 -4.95 -11.89 9.68
C SER A 389 -4.20 -11.62 11.00
N PHE A 390 -4.83 -11.01 12.00
CA PHE A 390 -4.14 -10.61 13.25
C PHE A 390 -3.38 -11.76 13.94
N THR A 391 -3.92 -12.98 13.87
CA THR A 391 -3.32 -14.19 14.45
C THR A 391 -3.11 -15.29 13.40
N TYR A 392 -3.20 -14.97 12.11
CA TYR A 392 -2.91 -15.89 11.02
C TYR A 392 -1.70 -15.35 10.23
N PRO A 393 -0.55 -16.04 10.25
CA PRO A 393 0.67 -15.51 9.63
C PRO A 393 0.53 -15.35 8.12
N PRO A 394 1.37 -14.48 7.49
CA PRO A 394 1.48 -14.37 6.05
C PRO A 394 1.71 -15.74 5.42
N THR A 395 0.70 -16.23 4.72
CA THR A 395 0.69 -17.57 4.12
C THR A 395 0.41 -17.41 2.64
N VAL A 396 1.27 -18.01 1.82
CA VAL A 396 1.06 -18.08 0.38
C VAL A 396 0.14 -19.27 0.10
N LEU A 397 -1.04 -18.98 -0.44
CA LEU A 397 -2.01 -19.94 -0.95
C LEU A 397 -1.88 -19.98 -2.48
N ARG A 398 -2.18 -21.13 -3.06
CA ARG A 398 -2.26 -21.34 -4.50
C ARG A 398 -3.65 -21.83 -4.85
N TYR A 399 -4.30 -21.16 -5.79
CA TYR A 399 -5.54 -21.59 -6.39
C TYR A 399 -5.26 -22.10 -7.81
N ASP A 400 -5.67 -23.34 -8.10
CA ASP A 400 -5.57 -23.92 -9.43
C ASP A 400 -6.96 -23.90 -10.09
N PHE A 401 -7.11 -23.16 -11.19
CA PHE A 401 -8.39 -23.02 -11.88
C PHE A 401 -8.85 -24.31 -12.57
N THR A 402 -7.93 -25.26 -12.79
CA THR A 402 -8.22 -26.55 -13.42
C THR A 402 -8.94 -27.48 -12.44
N SER A 403 -8.44 -27.58 -11.20
CA SER A 403 -9.06 -28.40 -10.15
C SER A 403 -10.13 -27.64 -9.36
N GLY A 404 -10.06 -26.31 -9.34
CA GLY A 404 -10.91 -25.46 -8.52
C GLY A 404 -10.52 -25.46 -7.04
N GLU A 405 -9.30 -25.90 -6.70
CA GLU A 405 -8.84 -26.06 -5.32
C GLU A 405 -7.93 -24.92 -4.87
N LEU A 406 -8.18 -24.42 -3.64
CA LEU A 406 -7.28 -23.53 -2.90
C LEU A 406 -6.45 -24.37 -1.93
N GLN A 407 -5.13 -24.32 -2.07
CA GLN A 407 -4.19 -25.09 -1.25
C GLN A 407 -3.16 -24.18 -0.59
N THR A 408 -2.72 -24.53 0.61
CA THR A 408 -1.57 -23.87 1.24
C THR A 408 -0.30 -24.24 0.48
N TYR A 409 0.40 -23.25 -0.04
CA TYR A 409 1.68 -23.43 -0.73
C TYR A 409 2.86 -23.21 0.22
N ARG A 410 2.87 -22.08 0.96
CA ARG A 410 3.90 -21.79 1.98
C ARG A 410 3.28 -21.13 3.19
N GLN A 411 3.40 -21.77 4.36
CA GLN A 411 3.00 -21.23 5.66
C GLN A 411 4.20 -21.26 6.61
N PRO A 412 4.61 -20.13 7.19
CA PRO A 412 5.71 -20.13 8.14
C PRO A 412 5.30 -20.77 9.46
N GLN A 413 6.26 -21.42 10.11
CA GLN A 413 6.14 -21.78 11.52
C GLN A 413 6.47 -20.57 12.37
N LEU A 414 5.60 -20.25 13.32
CA LEU A 414 5.79 -19.15 14.24
C LEU A 414 6.25 -19.66 15.59
N ASP A 415 7.14 -18.91 16.25
CA ASP A 415 7.35 -19.00 17.70
C ASP A 415 6.21 -18.27 18.44
N PHE A 416 4.96 -18.59 18.11
CA PHE A 416 3.75 -18.03 18.67
C PHE A 416 2.61 -19.02 18.45
N ASP A 417 1.82 -19.30 19.50
CA ASP A 417 0.66 -20.17 19.40
C ASP A 417 -0.63 -19.34 19.21
N PRO A 418 -1.13 -19.20 17.96
CA PRO A 418 -2.31 -18.39 17.68
C PRO A 418 -3.59 -18.98 18.27
N SER A 419 -3.63 -20.27 18.59
CA SER A 419 -4.84 -20.92 19.13
C SER A 419 -5.24 -20.38 20.51
N ARG A 420 -4.30 -19.75 21.23
CA ARG A 420 -4.50 -19.13 22.56
C ARG A 420 -5.14 -17.75 22.50
N TYR A 421 -5.31 -17.20 21.30
CA TYR A 421 -5.83 -15.86 21.08
C TYR A 421 -7.11 -15.94 20.26
N GLU A 422 -7.92 -14.89 20.37
CA GLU A 422 -9.13 -14.72 19.59
C GLU A 422 -9.21 -13.29 19.08
N THR A 423 -9.85 -13.15 17.93
CA THR A 423 -10.28 -11.85 17.41
C THR A 423 -11.79 -11.85 17.36
N THR A 424 -12.39 -10.80 17.91
CA THR A 424 -13.83 -10.52 17.77
C THR A 424 -14.01 -9.21 17.03
N GLN A 425 -15.03 -9.14 16.18
CA GLN A 425 -15.45 -7.88 15.58
C GLN A 425 -16.74 -7.44 16.28
N VAL A 426 -16.76 -6.19 16.72
CA VAL A 426 -17.94 -5.57 17.34
C VAL A 426 -18.29 -4.29 16.60
N LEU A 427 -19.51 -3.82 16.80
CA LEU A 427 -19.95 -2.50 16.37
C LEU A 427 -20.13 -1.62 17.61
N TYR A 428 -19.65 -0.39 17.55
CA TYR A 428 -19.91 0.62 18.57
C TYR A 428 -20.55 1.86 17.94
N PRO A 429 -21.47 2.53 18.66
CA PRO A 429 -22.04 3.78 18.18
C PRO A 429 -21.01 4.92 18.28
N SER A 430 -20.84 5.67 17.19
CA SER A 430 -20.23 6.99 17.21
C SER A 430 -21.18 8.03 17.82
N LYS A 431 -20.71 9.27 17.98
CA LYS A 431 -21.46 10.39 18.54
C LYS A 431 -22.79 10.67 17.84
N ASP A 432 -22.86 10.46 16.52
CA ASP A 432 -24.07 10.63 15.71
C ASP A 432 -24.92 9.36 15.60
N GLY A 433 -24.52 8.27 16.26
CA GLY A 433 -25.20 6.96 16.23
C GLY A 433 -24.72 6.00 15.14
N THR A 434 -23.83 6.43 14.24
CA THR A 434 -23.24 5.57 13.20
C THR A 434 -22.54 4.38 13.85
N GLN A 435 -22.79 3.16 13.35
CA GLN A 435 -22.15 1.95 13.86
C GLN A 435 -20.77 1.78 13.22
N ILE A 436 -19.72 1.84 14.02
CA ILE A 436 -18.34 1.74 13.56
C ILE A 436 -17.77 0.35 13.91
N PRO A 437 -17.17 -0.38 12.97
CA PRO A 437 -16.51 -1.64 13.27
C PRO A 437 -15.23 -1.46 14.11
N LEU A 438 -15.05 -2.40 15.04
CA LEU A 438 -13.87 -2.51 15.89
C LEU A 438 -13.44 -3.97 15.98
N PHE A 439 -12.24 -4.28 15.49
CA PHE A 439 -11.62 -5.57 15.78
C PHE A 439 -10.94 -5.52 17.15
N LEU A 440 -11.14 -6.56 17.94
CA LEU A 440 -10.55 -6.74 19.26
C LEU A 440 -9.81 -8.08 19.27
N THR A 441 -8.48 -8.02 19.34
CA THR A 441 -7.62 -9.19 19.44
C THR A 441 -7.01 -9.26 20.84
N TYR A 442 -7.17 -10.40 21.51
CA TYR A 442 -6.66 -10.63 22.86
C TYR A 442 -6.55 -12.13 23.18
N LYS A 443 -5.91 -12.43 24.31
CA LYS A 443 -5.76 -13.81 24.79
C LYS A 443 -7.09 -14.37 25.28
N LYS A 444 -7.43 -15.60 24.89
CA LYS A 444 -8.65 -16.28 25.34
C LYS A 444 -8.72 -16.36 26.85
N GLY A 445 -9.91 -16.11 27.40
CA GLY A 445 -10.16 -16.14 28.84
C GLY A 445 -9.62 -14.93 29.62
N ILE A 446 -9.22 -13.85 28.94
CA ILE A 446 -8.88 -12.58 29.59
C ILE A 446 -10.09 -12.05 30.39
N LYS A 447 -9.84 -11.46 31.57
CA LYS A 447 -10.91 -10.89 32.39
C LYS A 447 -11.21 -9.47 31.94
N LEU A 448 -12.44 -9.21 31.48
CA LEU A 448 -12.92 -7.86 31.15
C LEU A 448 -13.34 -7.11 32.42
N ASN A 449 -12.34 -6.64 33.18
CA ASN A 449 -12.52 -5.94 34.46
C ASN A 449 -11.97 -4.49 34.44
N GLY A 450 -11.70 -3.96 33.25
CA GLY A 450 -11.16 -2.60 33.04
C GLY A 450 -9.68 -2.44 33.42
N SER A 451 -8.93 -3.53 33.57
CA SER A 451 -7.52 -3.49 33.97
C SER A 451 -6.52 -3.96 32.93
N ASN A 452 -6.99 -4.38 31.76
CA ASN A 452 -6.11 -4.81 30.69
C ASN A 452 -5.45 -3.57 30.06
N PRO A 453 -4.13 -3.59 29.85
CA PRO A 453 -3.51 -2.58 29.01
C PRO A 453 -4.04 -2.72 27.59
N THR A 454 -4.47 -1.63 26.99
CA THR A 454 -5.11 -1.64 25.67
C THR A 454 -4.44 -0.64 24.76
N LEU A 455 -4.23 -1.08 23.53
CA LEU A 455 -3.73 -0.25 22.45
C LEU A 455 -4.83 -0.12 21.39
N LEU A 456 -5.31 1.10 21.19
CA LEU A 456 -6.31 1.44 20.17
C LEU A 456 -5.60 2.07 18.97
N TYR A 457 -5.79 1.48 17.79
CA TYR A 457 -5.18 1.93 16.54
C TYR A 457 -6.26 2.33 15.52
N GLY A 458 -5.97 3.37 14.73
CA GLY A 458 -6.84 3.86 13.66
C GLY A 458 -6.13 4.74 12.64
N TYR A 459 -6.81 5.00 11.52
CA TYR A 459 -6.32 5.88 10.45
C TYR A 459 -7.40 6.87 9.99
N GLY A 460 -8.47 6.39 9.35
CA GLY A 460 -9.66 7.17 8.99
C GLY A 460 -9.39 8.30 7.97
N GLY A 461 -9.17 7.93 6.71
CA GLY A 461 -8.96 8.90 5.63
C GLY A 461 -8.37 8.27 4.37
N PHE A 462 -8.39 9.03 3.27
CA PHE A 462 -7.74 8.69 2.00
C PHE A 462 -8.23 7.39 1.37
N ASN A 463 -9.47 6.98 1.68
CA ASN A 463 -10.06 5.75 1.15
C ASN A 463 -9.24 4.48 1.52
N ILE A 464 -8.45 4.54 2.60
CA ILE A 464 -7.62 3.42 3.08
C ILE A 464 -8.43 2.53 4.01
N ASP A 465 -8.49 1.24 3.68
CA ASP A 465 -9.20 0.21 4.44
C ASP A 465 -8.39 -0.30 5.64
N MET A 466 -9.05 -0.39 6.80
CA MET A 466 -8.44 -0.93 8.02
C MET A 466 -8.74 -2.43 8.17
N THR A 467 -8.11 -3.25 7.33
CA THR A 467 -8.28 -4.72 7.34
C THR A 467 -7.35 -5.42 8.38
N PRO A 468 -7.61 -6.69 8.73
CA PRO A 468 -6.73 -7.44 9.62
C PRO A 468 -5.31 -7.62 9.08
N ILE A 469 -4.32 -7.11 9.79
CA ILE A 469 -2.89 -7.26 9.43
C ILE A 469 -2.14 -8.02 10.53
N PHE A 470 -1.32 -8.99 10.13
CA PHE A 470 -0.40 -9.71 10.99
C PHE A 470 0.81 -8.83 11.34
N SER A 471 1.19 -8.77 12.61
CA SER A 471 2.32 -7.95 13.06
C SER A 471 3.03 -8.53 14.27
N PRO A 472 4.34 -8.84 14.19
CA PRO A 472 5.14 -9.30 15.32
C PRO A 472 5.07 -8.37 16.54
N THR A 473 4.98 -7.06 16.33
CA THR A 473 4.87 -6.09 17.43
C THR A 473 3.55 -6.23 18.19
N ARG A 474 2.46 -6.52 17.47
CA ARG A 474 1.15 -6.80 18.09
C ARG A 474 1.16 -8.14 18.81
N LEU A 475 1.85 -9.17 18.30
CA LEU A 475 1.98 -10.44 19.01
C LEU A 475 2.68 -10.28 20.37
N ALA A 476 3.80 -9.55 20.41
CA ALA A 476 4.52 -9.26 21.66
C ALA A 476 3.64 -8.51 22.68
N TRP A 477 2.77 -7.61 22.19
CA TRP A 477 1.78 -6.91 23.02
C TRP A 477 0.74 -7.87 23.63
N LEU A 478 0.18 -8.77 22.82
CA LEU A 478 -0.82 -9.75 23.25
C LEU A 478 -0.25 -10.73 24.29
N GLU A 479 1.02 -11.17 24.12
CA GLU A 479 1.70 -12.06 25.07
C GLU A 479 1.83 -11.46 26.48
N ARG A 480 1.94 -10.13 26.56
CA ARG A 480 2.01 -9.36 27.81
C ARG A 480 0.63 -9.09 28.42
N GLY A 481 -0.42 -9.71 27.89
CA GLY A 481 -1.81 -9.54 28.36
C GLY A 481 -2.46 -8.26 27.83
N GLY A 482 -1.91 -7.68 26.77
CA GLY A 482 -2.49 -6.54 26.09
C GLY A 482 -3.72 -6.91 25.28
N ILE A 483 -4.61 -5.93 25.11
CA ILE A 483 -5.69 -5.97 24.11
C ILE A 483 -5.27 -5.06 22.96
N TYR A 484 -5.38 -5.57 21.73
CA TYR A 484 -5.23 -4.75 20.54
C TYR A 484 -6.62 -4.46 19.96
N ALA A 485 -6.94 -3.18 19.81
CA ALA A 485 -8.20 -2.70 19.28
C ALA A 485 -7.93 -1.93 17.96
N HIS A 486 -8.55 -2.34 16.87
CA HIS A 486 -8.32 -1.79 15.54
C HIS A 486 -9.63 -1.26 14.97
N ALA A 487 -9.76 0.07 14.91
CA ALA A 487 -11.01 0.74 14.54
C ALA A 487 -11.07 1.07 13.04
N CYS A 488 -12.17 0.69 12.39
CA CYS A 488 -12.44 0.93 10.97
C CYS A 488 -13.25 2.22 10.83
N LEU A 489 -12.58 3.35 11.02
CA LEU A 489 -13.19 4.69 11.11
C LEU A 489 -13.72 5.19 9.76
N ARG A 490 -14.67 6.13 9.78
CA ARG A 490 -15.03 6.89 8.57
C ARG A 490 -13.81 7.59 7.97
N GLY A 491 -13.90 7.90 6.68
CA GLY A 491 -12.76 8.33 5.87
C GLY A 491 -11.97 7.17 5.25
N GLY A 492 -12.12 5.94 5.74
CA GLY A 492 -11.69 4.73 5.02
C GLY A 492 -12.67 4.33 3.92
N ASN A 493 -12.56 3.11 3.39
CA ASN A 493 -13.39 2.59 2.30
C ASN A 493 -14.13 1.28 2.67
N GLU A 494 -14.21 0.98 3.98
CA GLU A 494 -14.79 -0.27 4.49
C GLU A 494 -16.24 -0.52 4.07
N PHE A 495 -16.96 0.55 3.74
CA PHE A 495 -18.33 0.54 3.25
C PHE A 495 -18.50 1.45 2.01
N GLY A 496 -17.48 1.53 1.16
CA GLY A 496 -17.51 2.28 -0.10
C GLY A 496 -17.31 3.80 0.05
N GLU A 497 -17.48 4.51 -1.06
CA GLU A 497 -17.16 5.96 -1.16
C GLU A 497 -17.97 6.83 -0.17
N ALA A 498 -19.21 6.46 0.16
CA ALA A 498 -19.98 7.17 1.17
C ALA A 498 -19.30 7.17 2.55
N TRP A 499 -18.60 6.09 2.91
CA TRP A 499 -17.83 5.99 4.15
C TRP A 499 -16.62 6.93 4.14
N HIS A 500 -15.97 7.04 3.00
CA HIS A 500 -14.85 7.95 2.77
C HIS A 500 -15.29 9.42 2.87
N GLN A 501 -16.33 9.80 2.14
CA GLN A 501 -16.86 11.17 2.11
C GLN A 501 -17.35 11.64 3.49
N ALA A 502 -17.87 10.72 4.31
CA ALA A 502 -18.30 11.02 5.67
C ALA A 502 -17.15 11.35 6.63
N GLY A 503 -15.88 11.18 6.23
CA GLY A 503 -14.69 11.45 7.05
C GLY A 503 -13.65 12.37 6.40
N MET A 504 -14.00 13.14 5.37
CA MET A 504 -13.07 14.06 4.69
C MET A 504 -13.57 15.50 4.65
N LEU A 505 -12.66 16.43 4.31
CA LEU A 505 -12.92 17.87 4.20
C LEU A 505 -13.63 18.41 5.46
N ALA A 506 -14.78 19.07 5.30
CA ALA A 506 -15.56 19.61 6.41
C ALA A 506 -16.08 18.54 7.39
N ASN A 507 -16.16 17.27 6.95
CA ASN A 507 -16.62 16.13 7.77
C ASN A 507 -15.48 15.47 8.55
N LYS A 508 -14.24 15.96 8.47
CA LYS A 508 -13.08 15.30 9.10
C LYS A 508 -13.23 15.10 10.62
N GLN A 509 -14.00 15.95 11.31
CA GLN A 509 -14.28 15.78 12.74
C GLN A 509 -14.99 14.45 13.05
N ASN A 510 -15.78 13.90 12.13
CA ASN A 510 -16.45 12.61 12.32
C ASN A 510 -15.44 11.48 12.58
N VAL A 511 -14.27 11.53 11.93
CA VAL A 511 -13.20 10.54 12.14
C VAL A 511 -12.68 10.59 13.57
N PHE A 512 -12.52 11.79 14.11
CA PHE A 512 -12.05 11.99 15.48
C PHE A 512 -13.13 11.58 16.49
N ASP A 513 -14.38 11.92 16.21
CA ASP A 513 -15.54 11.53 17.03
C ASP A 513 -15.69 9.98 17.06
N ASP A 514 -15.53 9.29 15.92
CA ASP A 514 -15.52 7.82 15.85
C ASP A 514 -14.43 7.23 16.75
N PHE A 515 -13.20 7.76 16.67
CA PHE A 515 -12.08 7.23 17.43
C PHE A 515 -12.19 7.50 18.93
N ILE A 516 -12.73 8.66 19.32
CA ILE A 516 -13.05 8.97 20.72
C ILE A 516 -14.14 8.01 21.23
N SER A 517 -15.19 7.76 20.44
CA SER A 517 -16.24 6.81 20.80
C SER A 517 -15.71 5.38 20.95
N ALA A 518 -14.71 4.96 20.15
CA ALA A 518 -14.04 3.67 20.35
C ALA A 518 -13.36 3.58 21.72
N ALA A 519 -12.63 4.64 22.10
CA ALA A 519 -11.94 4.72 23.39
C ALA A 519 -12.93 4.70 24.56
N GLU A 520 -14.02 5.46 24.48
CA GLU A 520 -15.08 5.49 25.50
C GLU A 520 -15.77 4.13 25.62
N TRP A 521 -16.15 3.52 24.49
CA TRP A 521 -16.79 2.21 24.44
C TRP A 521 -15.91 1.11 25.06
N LEU A 522 -14.61 1.09 24.77
CA LEU A 522 -13.65 0.14 25.35
C LEU A 522 -13.59 0.24 26.89
N ILE A 523 -13.70 1.45 27.43
CA ILE A 523 -13.67 1.70 28.88
C ILE A 523 -15.00 1.30 29.53
N GLU A 524 -16.12 1.66 28.91
CA GLU A 524 -17.46 1.34 29.40
C GLU A 524 -17.68 -0.17 29.47
N ASN A 525 -17.27 -0.90 28.42
CA ASN A 525 -17.37 -2.36 28.32
C ASN A 525 -16.27 -3.12 29.05
N LYS A 526 -15.50 -2.44 29.92
CA LYS A 526 -14.51 -3.04 30.83
C LYS A 526 -13.38 -3.80 30.13
N TYR A 527 -13.07 -3.47 28.87
CA TYR A 527 -11.82 -3.90 28.27
C TYR A 527 -10.64 -3.21 28.96
N THR A 528 -10.75 -1.90 29.22
CA THR A 528 -9.68 -1.08 29.82
C THR A 528 -10.20 0.07 30.70
N ARG A 529 -9.32 1.03 31.04
CA ARG A 529 -9.63 2.30 31.73
C ARG A 529 -8.68 3.41 31.25
N LYS A 530 -9.02 4.68 31.53
CA LYS A 530 -8.24 5.88 31.12
C LYS A 530 -6.72 5.77 31.35
N GLY A 531 -6.28 5.27 32.50
CA GLY A 531 -4.84 5.11 32.81
C GLY A 531 -4.19 3.82 32.26
N ARG A 532 -4.86 3.10 31.36
CA ARG A 532 -4.41 1.82 30.77
C ARG A 532 -4.65 1.76 29.25
N LEU A 533 -5.16 2.83 28.65
CA LEU A 533 -5.38 2.94 27.22
C LEU A 533 -4.28 3.80 26.59
N ALA A 534 -3.68 3.29 25.51
CA ALA A 534 -2.84 4.05 24.60
C ALA A 534 -3.51 4.13 23.23
N ILE A 535 -3.31 5.24 22.52
CA ILE A 535 -3.75 5.42 21.13
C ILE A 535 -2.55 5.49 20.21
N GLU A 536 -2.67 4.92 19.01
CA GLU A 536 -1.62 4.88 18.00
C GLU A 536 -2.18 5.16 16.60
N GLY A 537 -1.42 5.90 15.80
CA GLY A 537 -1.70 6.16 14.40
C GLY A 537 -0.46 6.75 13.70
N ARG A 538 -0.38 6.59 12.37
CA ARG A 538 0.76 7.05 11.54
C ARG A 538 0.25 7.87 10.36
N SER A 539 1.03 8.85 9.89
CA SER A 539 0.66 9.73 8.77
C SER A 539 -0.66 10.47 9.07
N ASN A 540 -1.75 10.26 8.33
CA ASN A 540 -3.08 10.75 8.71
C ASN A 540 -3.58 10.19 10.05
N GLY A 541 -3.19 8.97 10.42
CA GLY A 541 -3.39 8.45 11.78
C GLY A 541 -2.59 9.22 12.83
N GLY A 542 -1.49 9.89 12.46
CA GLY A 542 -0.76 10.82 13.31
C GLY A 542 -1.58 12.09 13.61
N LEU A 543 -2.24 12.64 12.58
CA LEU A 543 -3.23 13.71 12.73
C LEU A 543 -4.38 13.26 13.63
N LEU A 544 -4.91 12.05 13.42
CA LEU A 544 -5.98 11.46 14.24
C LEU A 544 -5.61 11.46 15.73
N VAL A 545 -4.46 10.87 16.09
CA VAL A 545 -4.07 10.81 17.52
C VAL A 545 -3.79 12.19 18.09
N ALA A 546 -3.19 13.10 17.31
CA ALA A 546 -2.91 14.47 17.73
C ALA A 546 -4.20 15.26 17.99
N ALA A 547 -5.19 15.15 17.09
CA ALA A 547 -6.49 15.78 17.25
C ALA A 547 -7.20 15.26 18.50
N CYS A 548 -7.27 13.94 18.67
CA CYS A 548 -7.93 13.34 19.82
C CYS A 548 -7.23 13.70 21.14
N MET A 549 -5.89 13.65 21.22
CA MET A 549 -5.19 13.97 22.47
C MET A 549 -5.30 15.44 22.89
N VAL A 550 -5.50 16.36 21.93
CA VAL A 550 -5.75 17.79 22.22
C VAL A 550 -7.21 18.01 22.61
N GLN A 551 -8.13 17.23 22.03
CA GLN A 551 -9.57 17.35 22.32
C GLN A 551 -9.98 16.66 23.64
N ARG A 552 -9.61 15.40 23.88
CA ARG A 552 -10.22 14.55 24.91
C ARG A 552 -9.34 13.44 25.48
#